data_AF-A0A3D8J4U4-F1
#
_entry.id   AF-A0A3D8J4U4-F1
#
_cell.length_a   1.000
_cell.length_b   1.000
_cell.length_c   1.000
_cell.angle_alpha   90.00
_cell.angle_beta   90.00
_cell.angle_gamma   90.00
#
_symmetry.space_group_name_H-M   'P 1'
#
loop_
_entity.id
_entity.type
_entity.pdbx_description
1 polymer ?
#
loop_
_entity_poly.entity_id
_entity_poly.type
_entity_poly.pdbx_seq_one_letter_code
_entity_poly.pdbx_strand_id
1 'polypeptide(L)'
;MYLIALCLHLICAIGFVGYVFFDVCVYALAYRKEDKHKCDAVKKAYTLYGTRIFGIIFMLLILSGIWLLSFYDLKSIFNLSSYFNIFFWIKIFLIILMFLLTFYAIFFIRVLKKADPFKGRSHLIALLLSFLIIICAKMMQYFT
;
A
#
# COMPACT_ATOMS: atom_id res chain seq x y z
N MET A 1 -11.81 21.80 -1.07
CA MET A 1 -10.43 21.26 -1.03
C MET A 1 -10.41 19.82 -0.49
N TYR A 2 -11.07 19.52 0.63
CA TYR A 2 -11.17 18.17 1.19
C TYR A 2 -11.60 17.09 0.18
N LEU A 3 -12.70 17.30 -0.56
CA LEU A 3 -13.20 16.34 -1.55
C LEU A 3 -12.17 16.02 -2.65
N ILE A 4 -11.39 17.01 -3.09
CA ILE A 4 -10.35 16.83 -4.11
C ILE A 4 -9.22 15.95 -3.54
N ALA A 5 -8.76 16.25 -2.33
CA ALA A 5 -7.75 15.44 -1.64
C ALA A 5 -8.23 14.00 -1.41
N LEU A 6 -9.51 13.83 -1.05
CA LEU A 6 -10.13 12.51 -0.85
C LEU A 6 -10.20 11.71 -2.15
N CYS A 7 -10.69 12.31 -3.25
CA CYS A 7 -10.73 11.67 -4.56
C CYS A 7 -9.34 11.28 -5.05
N LEU A 8 -8.36 12.19 -4.94
CA LEU A 8 -6.97 11.92 -5.30
C LEU A 8 -6.40 10.73 -4.49
N HIS A 9 -6.63 10.73 -3.18
CA HIS A 9 -6.18 9.67 -2.29
C HIS A 9 -6.80 8.31 -2.65
N LEU A 10 -8.12 8.29 -2.92
CA LEU A 10 -8.84 7.08 -3.33
C LEU A 10 -8.33 6.52 -4.66
N ILE A 11 -8.12 7.38 -5.67
CA ILE A 11 -7.57 6.95 -6.97
C ILE A 11 -6.18 6.34 -6.79
N CYS A 12 -5.32 6.97 -5.98
CA CYS A 12 -4.00 6.43 -5.68
C CYS A 12 -4.08 5.09 -4.93
N ALA A 13 -5.02 4.97 -3.99
CA ALA A 13 -5.22 3.75 -3.22
C ALA A 13 -5.68 2.59 -4.10
N ILE A 14 -6.64 2.84 -5.00
CA ILE A 14 -7.13 1.86 -5.98
C ILE A 14 -5.99 1.40 -6.89
N GLY A 15 -5.19 2.34 -7.41
CA GLY A 15 -4.03 2.01 -8.25
C GLY A 15 -2.98 1.17 -7.52
N PHE A 16 -2.64 1.55 -6.28
CA PHE A 16 -1.69 0.82 -5.45
C PHE A 16 -2.17 -0.60 -5.14
N VAL A 17 -3.38 -0.73 -4.60
CA VAL A 17 -3.95 -2.03 -4.24
C VAL A 17 -4.16 -2.91 -5.47
N GLY A 18 -4.62 -2.33 -6.58
CA GLY A 18 -4.78 -3.05 -7.85
C GLY A 18 -3.48 -3.61 -8.39
N TYR A 19 -2.39 -2.83 -8.34
CA TYR A 19 -1.07 -3.32 -8.74
C TYR A 19 -0.59 -4.48 -7.85
N VAL A 20 -0.67 -4.31 -6.52
CA VAL A 20 -0.24 -5.35 -5.57
C VAL A 20 -1.10 -6.61 -5.71
N PHE A 21 -2.42 -6.46 -5.89
CA PHE A 21 -3.34 -7.56 -6.14
C PHE A 21 -2.99 -8.31 -7.43
N PHE A 22 -2.70 -7.60 -8.51
CA PHE A 22 -2.28 -8.22 -9.76
C PHE A 22 -1.00 -9.05 -9.59
N ASP A 23 0.02 -8.50 -8.92
CA ASP A 23 1.30 -9.19 -8.73
C ASP A 23 1.19 -10.43 -7.83
N VAL A 24 0.37 -10.36 -6.77
CA VAL A 24 0.23 -11.44 -5.78
C VAL A 24 -0.77 -12.51 -6.21
N CYS A 25 -1.90 -12.11 -6.80
CA CYS A 25 -2.97 -13.04 -7.16
C CYS A 25 -2.88 -13.43 -8.63
N VAL A 26 -3.04 -12.46 -9.55
CA VAL A 26 -3.17 -12.75 -10.98
C VAL A 26 -1.88 -13.34 -11.55
N TYR A 27 -0.74 -12.70 -11.31
CA TYR A 27 0.55 -13.19 -11.80
C TYR A 27 0.92 -14.54 -11.16
N ALA A 28 0.72 -14.72 -9.85
CA ALA A 28 1.02 -15.99 -9.18
C ALA A 28 0.15 -17.16 -9.71
N LEU A 29 -1.12 -16.90 -10.03
CA LEU A 29 -1.98 -17.90 -10.68
C LEU A 29 -1.53 -18.20 -12.11
N ALA A 30 -1.18 -17.19 -12.90
CA ALA A 30 -0.67 -17.37 -14.25
C ALA A 30 0.63 -18.19 -14.25
N TYR A 31 1.56 -17.87 -13.34
CA TYR A 31 2.84 -18.57 -13.17
C TYR A 31 2.70 -20.07 -12.84
N ARG A 32 1.56 -20.48 -12.28
CA ARG A 32 1.25 -21.88 -11.97
C ARG A 32 0.72 -22.67 -13.16
N LYS A 33 0.08 -22.01 -14.13
CA LYS A 33 -0.61 -22.66 -15.25
C LYS A 33 0.14 -22.56 -16.58
N GLU A 34 0.89 -21.48 -16.77
CA GLU A 34 1.57 -21.18 -18.03
C GLU A 34 3.05 -21.53 -18.00
N ASP A 35 3.65 -21.51 -19.18
CA ASP A 35 5.10 -21.66 -19.34
C ASP A 35 5.85 -20.56 -18.56
N LYS A 36 6.80 -20.97 -17.72
CA LYS A 36 7.56 -20.07 -16.84
C LYS A 36 8.37 -19.04 -17.62
N HIS A 37 8.94 -19.41 -18.76
CA HIS A 37 9.75 -18.51 -19.59
C HIS A 37 8.89 -17.40 -20.20
N LYS A 38 7.65 -17.72 -20.63
CA LYS A 38 6.69 -16.70 -21.07
C LYS A 38 6.27 -15.78 -19.94
N CYS A 39 5.97 -16.32 -18.76
CA CYS A 39 5.61 -15.52 -17.59
C CYS A 39 6.73 -14.56 -17.17
N ASP A 40 7.99 -15.02 -17.15
CA ASP A 40 9.13 -14.19 -16.78
C ASP A 40 9.37 -13.05 -17.78
N ALA A 41 9.16 -13.30 -19.08
CA ALA A 41 9.23 -12.27 -20.11
C ALA A 41 8.15 -11.19 -19.90
N VAL A 42 6.91 -11.60 -19.62
CA VAL A 42 5.81 -10.69 -19.30
C VAL A 42 6.12 -9.90 -18.02
N LYS A 43 6.62 -10.57 -16.98
CA LYS A 43 7.01 -9.92 -15.72
C LYS A 43 8.06 -8.85 -15.94
N LYS A 44 9.10 -9.16 -16.67
CA LYS A 44 10.16 -8.20 -16.99
C LYS A 44 9.61 -7.00 -17.76
N ALA A 45 8.70 -7.22 -18.71
CA ALA A 45 8.09 -6.16 -19.51
C ALA A 45 7.25 -5.20 -18.67
N TYR A 46 6.33 -5.71 -17.83
CA TYR A 46 5.49 -4.83 -17.01
C TYR A 46 6.23 -4.24 -15.81
N THR A 47 7.21 -4.94 -15.22
CA THR A 47 7.93 -4.47 -14.04
C THR A 47 8.83 -3.26 -14.38
N LEU A 48 9.39 -3.21 -15.59
CA LEU A 48 10.30 -2.13 -16.02
C LEU A 48 9.65 -0.74 -15.94
N TYR A 49 8.43 -0.61 -16.43
CA TYR A 49 7.66 0.64 -16.40
C TYR A 49 6.75 0.70 -15.17
N GLY A 50 6.19 -0.46 -14.78
CA GLY A 50 5.25 -0.59 -13.66
C GLY A 50 5.85 -0.18 -12.33
N THR A 51 7.12 -0.51 -12.05
CA THR A 51 7.77 -0.10 -10.79
C THR A 51 7.91 1.41 -10.62
N ARG A 52 8.17 2.15 -11.71
CA ARG A 52 8.23 3.62 -11.67
C ARG A 52 6.85 4.22 -11.43
N ILE A 53 5.86 3.79 -12.20
CA ILE A 53 4.46 4.25 -12.06
C ILE A 53 3.94 3.94 -10.66
N PHE A 54 4.17 2.72 -10.20
CA PHE A 54 3.82 2.27 -8.85
C PHE A 54 4.48 3.12 -7.76
N GLY A 55 5.78 3.41 -7.89
CA GLY A 55 6.50 4.28 -6.96
C GLY A 55 5.91 5.68 -6.89
N ILE A 56 5.53 6.26 -8.04
CA ILE A 56 4.88 7.58 -8.11
C ILE A 56 3.50 7.54 -7.44
N ILE A 57 2.67 6.54 -7.76
CA ILE A 57 1.34 6.37 -7.16
C ILE A 57 1.44 6.20 -5.65
N PHE A 58 2.41 5.42 -5.17
CA PHE A 58 2.65 5.23 -3.74
C PHE A 58 3.07 6.54 -3.04
N MET A 59 3.93 7.34 -3.67
CA MET A 59 4.31 8.65 -3.15
C MET A 59 3.10 9.60 -3.08
N LEU A 60 2.30 9.66 -4.15
CA LEU A 60 1.08 10.47 -4.19
C LEU A 60 0.05 9.99 -3.17
N LEU A 61 -0.05 8.69 -2.90
CA LEU A 61 -0.91 8.12 -1.87
C LEU A 61 -0.53 8.65 -0.47
N ILE A 62 0.76 8.69 -0.15
CA ILE A 62 1.26 9.22 1.13
C ILE A 62 1.00 10.73 1.21
N LEU A 63 1.39 11.49 0.17
CA LEU A 63 1.22 12.94 0.15
C LEU A 63 -0.25 13.36 0.27
N SER A 64 -1.13 12.71 -0.48
CA SER A 64 -2.59 12.95 -0.39
C SER A 64 -3.16 12.53 0.96
N GLY A 65 -2.61 11.49 1.61
CA GLY A 65 -3.00 11.09 2.95
C GLY A 65 -2.60 12.12 4.02
N ILE A 66 -1.39 12.67 3.93
CA ILE A 66 -0.91 13.76 4.79
C ILE A 66 -1.77 15.02 4.56
N TRP A 67 -2.12 15.31 3.31
CA TRP A 67 -3.02 16.42 3.01
C TRP A 67 -4.42 16.19 3.58
N LEU A 68 -4.93 14.95 3.56
CA LEU A 68 -6.20 14.63 4.20
C LEU A 68 -6.14 14.88 5.72
N LEU A 69 -5.00 14.57 6.35
CA LEU A 69 -4.76 14.78 7.78
C LEU A 69 -4.89 16.25 8.18
N SER A 70 -4.48 17.20 7.34
CA SER A 70 -4.58 18.63 7.66
C SER A 70 -6.03 19.15 7.78
N PHE A 71 -7.02 18.38 7.33
CA PHE A 71 -8.43 18.72 7.50
C PHE A 71 -9.03 18.18 8.81
N TYR A 72 -8.31 17.33 9.55
CA TYR A 72 -8.77 16.84 10.85
C TYR A 72 -8.17 17.68 11.98
N ASP A 73 -8.94 17.86 13.06
CA ASP A 73 -8.43 18.52 14.27
C ASP A 73 -7.44 17.60 15.00
N LEU A 74 -6.16 17.97 14.94
CA LEU A 74 -5.07 17.23 15.58
C LEU A 74 -5.29 17.05 17.08
N LYS A 75 -5.86 18.06 17.79
CA LYS A 75 -6.10 17.93 19.24
C LYS A 75 -7.13 16.86 19.55
N SER A 76 -8.16 16.75 18.71
CA SER A 76 -9.17 15.71 18.83
C SER A 76 -8.63 14.31 18.52
N ILE A 77 -7.71 14.19 17.55
CA ILE A 77 -7.11 12.90 17.14
C ILE A 77 -6.32 12.22 18.26
N PHE A 78 -5.69 12.98 19.15
CA PHE A 78 -4.94 12.42 20.30
C PHE A 78 -5.85 11.87 21.40
N ASN A 79 -7.15 12.13 21.36
CA ASN A 79 -8.08 11.62 22.36
C ASN A 79 -8.51 10.17 22.05
N LEU A 80 -7.90 9.19 22.70
CA LEU A 80 -8.16 7.75 22.49
C LEU A 80 -9.52 7.25 23.00
N SER A 81 -10.38 8.12 23.53
CA SER A 81 -11.72 7.73 24.01
C SER A 81 -12.73 7.47 22.88
N SER A 82 -12.49 7.97 21.66
CA SER A 82 -13.40 7.77 20.53
C SER A 82 -12.98 6.58 19.66
N TYR A 83 -13.95 5.72 19.29
CA TYR A 83 -13.74 4.62 18.35
C TYR A 83 -13.13 5.10 17.01
N PHE A 84 -13.54 6.28 16.53
CA PHE A 84 -12.96 6.91 15.34
C PHE A 84 -11.44 7.07 15.46
N ASN A 85 -10.97 7.61 16.60
CA ASN A 85 -9.56 7.86 16.84
C ASN A 85 -8.75 6.56 16.99
N ILE A 86 -9.34 5.53 17.61
CA ILE A 86 -8.72 4.21 17.73
C ILE A 86 -8.47 3.62 16.33
N PHE A 87 -9.49 3.59 15.46
CA PHE A 87 -9.32 3.09 14.09
C PHE A 87 -8.38 3.95 13.25
N PHE A 88 -8.38 5.27 13.45
CA PHE A 88 -7.44 6.18 12.81
C PHE A 88 -5.99 5.84 13.17
N TRP A 89 -5.68 5.66 14.46
CA TRP A 89 -4.33 5.32 14.92
C TRP A 89 -3.88 3.93 14.45
N ILE A 90 -4.78 2.94 14.48
CA ILE A 90 -4.51 1.61 13.92
C ILE A 90 -4.19 1.73 12.42
N LYS A 91 -4.97 2.51 11.67
CA LYS A 91 -4.72 2.75 10.24
C LYS A 91 -3.33 3.37 10.01
N ILE A 92 -2.96 4.40 10.77
CA ILE A 92 -1.64 5.04 10.67
C ILE A 92 -0.52 4.06 11.03
N PHE A 93 -0.69 3.27 12.08
CA PHE A 93 0.28 2.23 12.45
C PHE A 93 0.49 1.20 11.34
N LEU A 94 -0.58 0.72 10.71
CA LEU A 94 -0.50 -0.22 9.57
C LEU A 94 0.23 0.39 8.37
N ILE A 95 -0.01 1.67 8.08
CA ILE A 95 0.68 2.39 7.00
C ILE A 95 2.18 2.52 7.30
N ILE A 96 2.55 2.89 8.53
CA ILE A 96 3.95 2.98 8.96
C ILE A 96 4.63 1.62 8.86
N LEU A 97 3.97 0.55 9.31
CA LEU A 97 4.47 -0.81 9.20
C LEU A 97 4.71 -1.21 7.74
N MET A 98 3.77 -0.91 6.85
CA MET A 98 3.90 -1.16 5.41
C MET A 98 5.07 -0.38 4.79
N PHE A 99 5.25 0.89 5.20
CA PHE A 99 6.36 1.72 4.74
C PHE A 99 7.71 1.18 5.22
N LEU A 100 7.83 0.82 6.49
CA LEU A 100 9.05 0.21 7.06
C LEU A 100 9.39 -1.12 6.38
N LEU A 101 8.40 -1.97 6.13
CA LEU A 101 8.61 -3.25 5.44
C LEU A 101 9.14 -3.02 4.02
N THR A 102 8.56 -2.06 3.30
CA THR A 102 8.98 -1.68 1.95
C THR A 102 10.40 -1.11 1.96
N PHE A 103 10.70 -0.20 2.89
CA PHE A 103 12.02 0.38 3.03
C PHE A 103 13.08 -0.67 3.38
N TYR A 104 12.77 -1.57 4.31
CA TYR A 104 13.66 -2.68 4.70
C TYR A 104 13.94 -3.63 3.53
N ALA A 105 12.92 -3.99 2.75
CA ALA A 105 13.08 -4.82 1.57
C ALA A 105 13.95 -4.15 0.49
N ILE A 106 13.68 -2.87 0.19
CA ILE A 106 14.48 -2.08 -0.76
C ILE A 106 15.92 -1.93 -0.26
N PHE A 107 16.13 -1.67 1.03
CA PHE A 107 17.46 -1.53 1.62
C PHE A 107 18.27 -2.83 1.46
N PHE A 108 17.67 -3.99 1.76
CA PHE A 108 18.36 -5.27 1.59
C PHE A 108 18.72 -5.58 0.14
N ILE A 109 17.79 -5.35 -0.79
CA ILE A 109 17.97 -5.67 -2.21
C ILE A 109 18.93 -4.67 -2.87
N ARG A 110 18.77 -3.37 -2.60
CA ARG A 110 19.47 -2.31 -3.33
C ARG A 110 20.79 -1.89 -2.67
N VAL A 111 20.85 -1.89 -1.34
CA VAL A 111 22.04 -1.47 -0.58
C VAL A 111 22.90 -2.69 -0.24
N LEU A 112 22.31 -3.74 0.34
CA LEU A 112 23.06 -4.95 0.71
C LEU A 112 23.29 -5.94 -0.44
N LYS A 113 22.62 -5.76 -1.60
CA LYS A 113 22.65 -6.70 -2.74
C LYS A 113 22.38 -8.16 -2.33
N LYS A 114 21.66 -8.38 -1.23
CA LYS A 114 21.29 -9.70 -0.72
C LYS A 114 19.91 -10.09 -1.24
N ALA A 115 19.64 -11.39 -1.27
CA ALA A 115 18.32 -11.92 -1.58
C ALA A 115 17.25 -11.29 -0.66
N ASP A 116 16.04 -11.13 -1.21
CA ASP A 116 14.92 -10.50 -0.49
C ASP A 116 14.71 -11.17 0.88
N PRO A 117 14.78 -10.42 2.00
CA PRO A 117 14.62 -10.96 3.34
C PRO A 117 13.26 -11.64 3.56
N PHE A 118 12.24 -11.28 2.78
CA PHE A 118 10.90 -11.87 2.86
C PHE A 118 10.66 -13.00 1.85
N LYS A 119 11.70 -13.49 1.16
CA LYS A 119 11.61 -14.59 0.18
C LYS A 119 10.50 -14.36 -0.87
N GLY A 120 10.32 -13.12 -1.34
CA GLY A 120 9.31 -12.77 -2.33
C GLY A 120 7.87 -12.67 -1.81
N ARG A 121 7.64 -12.72 -0.49
CA ARG A 121 6.30 -12.54 0.11
C ARG A 121 6.00 -11.11 0.53
N SER A 122 6.91 -10.17 0.29
CA SER A 122 6.75 -8.75 0.62
C SER A 122 5.46 -8.15 0.03
N HIS A 123 5.15 -8.43 -1.23
CA HIS A 123 3.91 -7.99 -1.87
C HIS A 123 2.66 -8.63 -1.28
N LEU A 124 2.70 -9.89 -0.84
CA LEU A 124 1.57 -10.55 -0.19
C LEU A 124 1.26 -9.90 1.17
N ILE A 125 2.30 -9.61 1.95
CA ILE A 125 2.16 -8.90 3.23
C ILE A 125 1.60 -7.49 2.98
N ALA A 126 2.08 -6.78 1.95
CA ALA A 126 1.55 -5.48 1.56
C ALA A 126 0.08 -5.52 1.14
N LEU A 127 -0.37 -6.59 0.45
CA LEU A 127 -1.78 -6.78 0.11
C LEU A 127 -2.64 -6.96 1.37
N LEU A 128 -2.18 -7.79 2.30
CA LEU A 128 -2.88 -8.05 3.56
C LEU A 128 -2.96 -6.78 4.43
N LEU A 129 -1.87 -6.03 4.54
CA LEU A 129 -1.84 -4.73 5.21
C LEU A 129 -2.80 -3.75 4.55
N SER A 130 -2.82 -3.69 3.21
CA SER A 130 -3.74 -2.81 2.46
C SER A 130 -5.20 -3.15 2.72
N PHE A 131 -5.53 -4.44 2.81
CA PHE A 131 -6.88 -4.89 3.14
C PHE A 131 -7.29 -4.47 4.56
N LEU A 132 -6.40 -4.64 5.55
CA LEU A 132 -6.62 -4.16 6.92
C LEU A 132 -6.82 -2.64 6.96
N ILE A 133 -6.03 -1.87 6.20
CA ILE A 133 -6.16 -0.40 6.09
C ILE A 133 -7.54 -0.01 5.54
N ILE A 134 -8.04 -0.71 4.52
CA ILE A 134 -9.37 -0.47 3.94
C ILE A 134 -10.47 -0.75 4.97
N ILE A 135 -10.36 -1.86 5.70
CA ILE A 135 -11.30 -2.20 6.78
C ILE A 135 -11.30 -1.08 7.83
N CYS A 136 -10.13 -0.67 8.33
CA CYS A 136 -10.03 0.41 9.30
C CYS A 136 -10.66 1.71 8.77
N ALA A 137 -10.40 2.07 7.51
CA ALA A 137 -11.00 3.25 6.90
C ALA A 137 -12.54 3.17 6.83
N LYS A 138 -13.10 1.99 6.54
CA LYS A 138 -14.55 1.81 6.51
C LYS A 138 -15.16 1.84 7.91
N MET A 139 -14.48 1.24 8.89
CA MET A 139 -14.90 1.26 10.29
C MET A 139 -14.89 2.68 10.85
N MET A 140 -13.88 3.50 10.51
CA MET A 140 -13.89 4.92 10.87
C MET A 140 -15.17 5.60 10.37
N GLN A 141 -15.52 5.42 9.09
CA GLN A 141 -16.72 6.04 8.51
C GLN A 141 -18.03 5.53 9.15
N TYR A 142 -18.06 4.28 9.63
CA TYR A 142 -19.23 3.70 10.28
C TYR A 142 -19.43 4.22 11.72
N PHE A 143 -18.34 4.47 12.45
CA PHE A 143 -18.35 4.99 13.82
C PHE A 143 -18.14 6.51 13.91
N THR A 144 -18.27 7.23 12.78
CA THR A 144 -18.31 8.71 12.73
C THR A 144 -19.73 9.16 13.02
#